data_AF-A0A5B7C6N0-F1
#
_entry.id   AF-A0A5B7C6N0-F1
#
_cell.length_a   1.000
_cell.length_b   1.000
_cell.length_c   1.000
_cell.angle_alpha   90.00
_cell.angle_beta   90.00
_cell.angle_gamma   90.00
#
_symmetry.space_group_name_H-M   'P 1'
#
loop_
_entity.id
_entity.type
_entity.pdbx_description
1 polymer ?
#
loop_
_entity_poly.entity_id
_entity_poly.type
_entity_poly.pdbx_seq_one_letter_code
_entity_poly.pdbx_strand_id
1 'polypeptide(L)'
;LTSNLEISAISDGEERKLLLELNIARSRTAWEVLDRNLAITLLNRAKNVLFGCAENYKALANQYMMFGKIVLSKNEVSGVNEALKLMNEALDLCEKGLRIVKRQDETLALKALRLKTLRFIAASQLQRDEFESVLKCVRVLRDGA
;
A
#
# COMPACT_ATOMS: atom_id res chain seq x y z
N LEU A 1 -13.47 17.37 -10.27
CA LEU A 1 -12.08 17.87 -10.36
C LEU A 1 -11.19 16.83 -11.04
N THR A 2 -11.25 16.74 -12.36
CA THR A 2 -10.35 15.90 -13.16
C THR A 2 -9.63 16.83 -14.12
N SER A 3 -8.65 17.58 -13.63
CA SER A 3 -7.65 18.15 -14.51
C SER A 3 -6.90 16.97 -15.15
N ASN A 4 -6.87 16.95 -16.48
CA ASN A 4 -6.01 16.08 -17.26
C ASN A 4 -4.56 16.56 -17.06
N LEU A 5 -3.97 16.17 -15.93
CA LEU A 5 -2.57 16.44 -15.64
C LEU A 5 -1.71 15.54 -16.55
N GLU A 6 -0.89 16.17 -17.37
CA GLU A 6 0.12 15.49 -18.17
C GLU A 6 1.29 15.05 -17.26
N ILE A 7 1.18 13.84 -16.72
CA ILE A 7 2.14 13.29 -15.73
C ILE A 7 3.58 13.29 -16.27
N SER A 8 3.76 13.15 -17.59
CA SER A 8 5.06 13.18 -18.27
C SER A 8 5.74 14.54 -18.23
N ALA A 9 4.99 15.64 -18.09
CA ALA A 9 5.54 16.99 -18.03
C ALA A 9 6.15 17.33 -16.66
N ILE A 10 5.91 16.49 -15.64
CA ILE A 10 6.27 16.75 -14.25
C ILE A 10 7.70 16.29 -13.99
N SER A 11 8.62 17.25 -13.98
CA SER A 11 10.05 17.00 -13.78
C SER A 11 10.52 17.28 -12.35
N ASP A 12 9.85 18.16 -11.63
CA ASP A 12 10.24 18.59 -10.30
C ASP A 12 9.92 17.56 -9.20
N GLY A 13 10.87 17.37 -8.28
CA GLY A 13 10.75 16.37 -7.21
C GLY A 13 9.68 16.73 -6.17
N GLU A 14 9.53 18.02 -5.85
CA GLU A 14 8.53 18.48 -4.88
C GLU A 14 7.12 18.43 -5.47
N GLU A 15 6.95 18.79 -6.74
CA GLU A 15 5.68 18.68 -7.44
C GLU A 15 5.19 17.21 -7.50
N ARG A 16 6.10 16.28 -7.82
CA ARG A 16 5.82 14.84 -7.82
C ARG A 16 5.34 14.34 -6.45
N LYS A 17 6.04 14.76 -5.39
CA LYS A 17 5.69 14.41 -4.01
C LYS A 17 4.33 15.00 -3.61
N LEU A 18 4.12 16.29 -3.90
CA LEU A 18 2.87 17.00 -3.59
C LEU A 18 1.66 16.34 -4.25
N LEU A 19 1.79 15.92 -5.50
CA LEU A 19 0.70 15.23 -6.22
C LEU A 19 0.32 13.91 -5.57
N LEU A 20 1.29 13.12 -5.15
CA LEU A 20 1.03 11.89 -4.43
C LEU A 20 0.35 12.17 -3.09
N GLU A 21 0.90 13.09 -2.31
CA GLU A 21 0.38 13.47 -0.99
C GLU A 21 -1.06 13.99 -1.08
N LEU A 22 -1.38 14.77 -2.11
CA LEU A 22 -2.73 15.26 -2.36
C LEU A 22 -3.73 14.12 -2.64
N ASN A 23 -3.34 13.13 -3.44
CA ASN A 23 -4.21 11.97 -3.70
C ASN A 23 -4.41 11.13 -2.43
N ILE A 24 -3.36 10.94 -1.62
CA ILE A 24 -3.43 10.23 -0.34
C ILE A 24 -4.31 11.00 0.66
N ALA A 25 -4.15 12.32 0.76
CA ALA A 25 -4.96 13.16 1.65
C ALA A 25 -6.45 13.07 1.30
N ARG A 26 -6.79 13.23 0.02
CA ARG A 26 -8.17 13.09 -0.47
C ARG A 26 -8.74 11.70 -0.22
N SER A 27 -7.92 10.67 -0.42
CA SER A 27 -8.32 9.29 -0.13
C SER A 27 -8.65 9.09 1.36
N ARG A 28 -7.83 9.63 2.26
CA ARG A 28 -8.11 9.61 3.72
C ARG A 28 -9.41 10.31 4.06
N THR A 29 -9.63 11.52 3.54
CA THR A 29 -10.89 12.24 3.77
C THR A 29 -12.09 11.46 3.26
N ALA A 30 -12.01 10.88 2.04
CA ALA A 30 -13.08 10.04 1.51
C ALA A 30 -13.36 8.81 2.40
N TRP A 31 -12.30 8.20 2.95
CA TRP A 31 -12.42 7.09 3.90
C TRP A 31 -13.10 7.49 5.22
N GLU A 32 -12.75 8.67 5.77
CA GLU A 32 -13.33 9.21 7.00
C GLU A 32 -14.83 9.50 6.86
N VAL A 33 -15.28 9.98 5.70
CA VAL A 33 -16.70 10.19 5.40
C VAL A 33 -17.41 8.93 4.86
N LEU A 34 -16.79 7.76 5.01
CA LEU A 34 -17.30 6.44 4.64
C LEU A 34 -17.52 6.20 3.14
N ASP A 35 -16.99 7.07 2.26
CA ASP A 35 -16.95 6.83 0.82
C ASP A 35 -15.74 5.96 0.46
N ARG A 36 -15.83 4.66 0.76
CA ARG A 36 -14.75 3.70 0.53
C ARG A 36 -14.41 3.55 -0.95
N ASN A 37 -15.41 3.60 -1.83
CA ASN A 37 -15.18 3.45 -3.27
C ASN A 37 -14.33 4.60 -3.81
N LEU A 38 -14.65 5.84 -3.42
CA LEU A 38 -13.85 7.01 -3.79
C LEU A 38 -12.44 6.93 -3.18
N ALA A 39 -12.33 6.55 -1.91
CA ALA A 39 -11.05 6.42 -1.24
C ALA A 39 -10.10 5.47 -1.98
N ILE A 40 -10.59 4.30 -2.38
CA ILE A 40 -9.82 3.29 -3.12
C ILE A 40 -9.54 3.74 -4.56
N THR A 41 -10.49 4.40 -5.22
CA THR A 41 -10.28 4.96 -6.56
C THR A 41 -9.13 5.98 -6.56
N LEU A 42 -9.05 6.83 -5.54
CA LEU A 42 -7.97 7.80 -5.38
C LEU A 42 -6.61 7.12 -5.12
N LEU A 43 -6.55 6.07 -4.31
CA LEU A 43 -5.30 5.31 -4.13
C LEU A 43 -4.88 4.57 -5.40
N ASN A 44 -5.82 4.03 -6.17
CA ASN A 44 -5.51 3.39 -7.45
C ASN A 44 -4.96 4.40 -8.46
N ARG A 45 -5.54 5.61 -8.51
CA ARG A 45 -5.03 6.69 -9.35
C ARG A 45 -3.63 7.13 -8.93
N ALA A 46 -3.34 7.15 -7.63
CA ALA A 46 -2.02 7.50 -7.10
C ALA A 46 -0.89 6.56 -7.60
N LYS A 47 -1.21 5.33 -8.04
CA LYS A 47 -0.21 4.41 -8.62
C LYS A 47 0.45 4.95 -9.88
N ASN A 48 -0.21 5.88 -10.60
CA ASN A 48 0.33 6.49 -11.81
C ASN A 48 1.32 7.63 -11.54
N VAL A 49 1.47 8.07 -10.29
CA VAL A 49 2.32 9.20 -9.89
C VAL A 49 3.37 8.78 -8.86
N LEU A 50 3.95 7.59 -9.04
CA LEU A 50 5.01 7.06 -8.17
C LEU A 50 6.42 7.50 -8.59
N PHE A 51 6.61 7.82 -9.88
CA PHE A 51 7.83 8.39 -10.45
C PHE A 51 9.12 7.60 -10.18
N GLY A 52 9.01 6.29 -9.92
CA GLY A 52 10.18 5.45 -9.64
C GLY A 52 10.87 5.77 -8.30
N CYS A 53 10.24 6.54 -7.41
CA CYS A 53 10.84 6.97 -6.13
C CYS A 53 10.42 6.02 -5.00
N ALA A 54 11.37 5.48 -4.24
CA ALA A 54 11.07 4.56 -3.12
C ALA A 54 10.12 5.16 -2.08
N GLU A 55 10.31 6.44 -1.74
CA GLU A 55 9.47 7.16 -0.79
C GLU A 55 8.01 7.23 -1.24
N ASN A 56 7.76 7.37 -2.56
CA ASN A 56 6.42 7.40 -3.12
C ASN A 56 5.74 6.02 -3.05
N TYR A 57 6.46 4.96 -3.42
CA TYR A 57 5.96 3.58 -3.24
C TYR A 57 5.63 3.30 -1.77
N LYS A 58 6.52 3.73 -0.85
CA LYS A 58 6.34 3.53 0.59
C LYS A 58 5.12 4.29 1.10
N ALA A 59 4.95 5.56 0.74
CA ALA A 59 3.84 6.38 1.16
C ALA A 59 2.50 5.77 0.73
N LEU A 60 2.39 5.34 -0.54
CA LEU A 60 1.16 4.74 -1.05
C LEU A 60 0.89 3.36 -0.41
N ALA A 61 1.91 2.51 -0.30
CA ALA A 61 1.79 1.19 0.35
C ALA A 61 1.38 1.32 1.82
N ASN A 62 1.95 2.28 2.55
CA ASN A 62 1.56 2.57 3.93
C ASN A 62 0.09 2.97 4.04
N GLN A 63 -0.43 3.74 3.08
CA GLN A 63 -1.83 4.16 3.10
C GLN A 63 -2.79 2.98 2.91
N TYR A 64 -2.51 2.08 1.96
CA TYR A 64 -3.26 0.82 1.80
C TYR A 64 -3.21 -0.03 3.08
N MET A 65 -2.03 -0.21 3.66
CA MET A 65 -1.85 -0.94 4.91
C MET A 65 -2.64 -0.30 6.06
N MET A 66 -2.66 1.04 6.15
CA MET A 66 -3.40 1.77 7.18
C MET A 66 -4.91 1.52 7.08
N PHE A 67 -5.49 1.59 5.88
CA PHE A 67 -6.89 1.22 5.68
C PHE A 67 -7.15 -0.24 6.03
N GLY A 68 -6.28 -1.17 5.61
CA GLY A 68 -6.41 -2.58 5.97
C GLY A 68 -6.40 -2.80 7.48
N LYS A 69 -5.52 -2.11 8.22
CA LYS A 69 -5.49 -2.16 9.69
C LYS A 69 -6.77 -1.62 10.33
N ILE A 70 -7.32 -0.53 9.82
CA ILE A 70 -8.58 0.04 10.31
C ILE A 70 -9.74 -0.94 10.11
N VAL A 71 -9.74 -1.66 8.98
CA VAL A 71 -10.74 -2.71 8.73
C VAL A 71 -10.55 -3.86 9.72
N LEU A 72 -9.33 -4.35 9.92
CA LEU A 72 -9.04 -5.43 10.87
C LEU A 72 -9.38 -5.05 12.32
N SER A 73 -9.16 -3.79 12.73
CA SER A 73 -9.41 -3.36 14.11
C SER A 73 -10.88 -3.38 14.50
N LYS A 74 -11.80 -3.45 13.53
CA LYS A 74 -13.24 -3.59 13.80
C LYS A 74 -13.64 -5.03 14.19
N ASN A 75 -12.73 -6.00 14.02
CA ASN A 75 -12.92 -7.41 14.37
C ASN A 75 -14.19 -8.06 13.77
N GLU A 76 -14.63 -7.56 12.62
CA GLU A 76 -15.72 -8.13 11.85
C GLU A 76 -15.15 -9.19 10.89
N VAL A 77 -15.66 -10.42 10.94
CA VAL A 77 -15.23 -11.51 10.04
C VAL A 77 -15.37 -11.12 8.57
N SER A 78 -16.40 -10.33 8.23
CA SER A 78 -16.64 -9.76 6.90
C SER A 78 -15.52 -8.82 6.44
N GLY A 79 -14.87 -8.12 7.37
CA GLY A 79 -13.78 -7.17 7.10
C GLY A 79 -12.46 -7.83 6.70
N VAL A 80 -12.24 -9.10 7.07
CA VAL A 80 -10.96 -9.79 6.84
C VAL A 80 -10.62 -9.87 5.34
N ASN A 81 -11.62 -10.11 4.48
CA ASN A 81 -11.40 -10.17 3.03
C ASN A 81 -11.02 -8.81 2.43
N GLU A 82 -11.65 -7.74 2.89
CA GLU A 82 -11.35 -6.38 2.46
C GLU A 82 -9.97 -5.96 2.94
N ALA A 83 -9.65 -6.22 4.22
CA ALA A 83 -8.32 -5.98 4.75
C ALA A 83 -7.24 -6.74 3.97
N LEU A 84 -7.47 -8.01 3.64
CA LEU A 84 -6.54 -8.82 2.87
C LEU A 84 -6.32 -8.24 1.46
N LYS A 85 -7.36 -7.74 0.78
CA LYS A 85 -7.23 -7.04 -0.50
C LYS A 85 -6.34 -5.80 -0.37
N LEU A 86 -6.60 -4.97 0.64
CA LEU A 86 -5.81 -3.75 0.91
C LEU A 86 -4.34 -4.08 1.22
N MET A 87 -4.10 -5.13 2.00
CA MET A 87 -2.75 -5.57 2.33
C MET A 87 -2.00 -6.13 1.12
N ASN A 88 -2.69 -6.85 0.22
CA ASN A 88 -2.08 -7.31 -1.03
C ASN A 88 -1.70 -6.16 -1.96
N GLU A 89 -2.51 -5.09 -2.02
CA GLU A 89 -2.16 -3.86 -2.75
C GLU A 89 -0.92 -3.18 -2.16
N ALA A 90 -0.82 -3.12 -0.83
CA ALA A 90 0.38 -2.63 -0.15
C ALA A 90 1.62 -3.51 -0.45
N LEU A 91 1.46 -4.83 -0.49
CA LEU A 91 2.54 -5.77 -0.79
C LEU A 91 3.03 -5.62 -2.23
N ASP A 92 2.12 -5.58 -3.21
CA ASP A 92 2.45 -5.39 -4.63
C ASP A 92 3.21 -4.08 -4.87
N LEU A 93 2.80 -2.99 -4.20
CA LEU A 93 3.53 -1.72 -4.26
C LEU A 93 4.93 -1.83 -3.68
N CYS A 94 5.12 -2.52 -2.56
CA CYS A 94 6.45 -2.74 -2.02
C CYS A 94 7.32 -3.54 -3.00
N GLU A 95 6.80 -4.61 -3.59
CA GLU A 95 7.53 -5.46 -4.52
C GLU A 95 7.82 -4.78 -5.87
N LYS A 96 6.91 -3.94 -6.36
CA LYS A 96 7.16 -3.07 -7.52
C LYS A 96 8.25 -2.04 -7.20
N GLY A 97 8.16 -1.37 -6.06
CA GLY A 97 9.17 -0.41 -5.61
C GLY A 97 10.56 -1.02 -5.50
N LEU A 98 10.67 -2.22 -4.91
CA LEU A 98 11.94 -2.96 -4.80
C LEU A 98 12.53 -3.41 -6.14
N ARG A 99 11.70 -3.62 -7.17
CA ARG A 99 12.16 -3.95 -8.52
C ARG A 99 12.60 -2.73 -9.32
N ILE A 100 11.94 -1.59 -9.12
CA ILE A 100 12.15 -0.38 -9.92
C ILE A 100 13.26 0.51 -9.33
N VAL A 101 13.32 0.64 -8.01
CA VAL A 101 14.31 1.49 -7.33
C VAL A 101 15.63 0.73 -7.23
N LYS A 102 16.67 1.24 -7.90
CA LYS A 102 17.99 0.59 -7.97
C LYS A 102 18.87 0.84 -6.74
N ARG A 103 18.62 1.93 -6.02
CA ARG A 103 19.43 2.36 -4.88
C ARG A 103 19.03 1.61 -3.62
N GLN A 104 19.95 0.78 -3.11
CA GLN A 104 19.64 -0.14 -2.01
C GLN A 104 19.31 0.59 -0.71
N ASP A 105 20.01 1.69 -0.42
CA ASP A 105 19.78 2.58 0.72
C ASP A 105 18.36 3.16 0.72
N GLU A 106 17.86 3.56 -0.45
CA GLU A 106 16.49 4.07 -0.61
C GLU A 106 15.42 2.99 -0.40
N THR A 107 15.78 1.71 -0.57
CA THR A 107 14.83 0.58 -0.47
C THR A 107 14.68 -0.02 0.92
N LEU A 108 15.52 0.33 1.90
CA LEU A 108 15.48 -0.27 3.24
C LEU A 108 14.12 -0.11 3.91
N ALA A 109 13.53 1.10 3.81
CA ALA A 109 12.21 1.36 4.37
C ALA A 109 11.09 0.57 3.64
N LEU A 110 11.23 0.35 2.34
CA LEU A 110 10.31 -0.50 1.56
C LEU A 110 10.42 -1.98 1.96
N LYS A 111 11.62 -2.49 2.20
CA LYS A 111 11.82 -3.87 2.70
C LYS A 111 11.17 -4.04 4.08
N ALA A 112 11.39 -3.09 4.98
CA ALA A 112 10.78 -3.13 6.30
C ALA A 112 9.24 -3.10 6.22
N LEU A 113 8.68 -2.25 5.36
CA LEU A 113 7.24 -2.19 5.12
C LEU A 113 6.71 -3.48 4.51
N ARG A 114 7.40 -4.07 3.52
CA ARG A 114 7.05 -5.37 2.92
C ARG A 114 6.90 -6.46 3.98
N LEU A 115 7.90 -6.61 4.85
CA LEU A 115 7.86 -7.60 5.93
C LEU A 115 6.73 -7.32 6.92
N LYS A 116 6.45 -6.05 7.22
CA LYS A 116 5.33 -5.65 8.09
C LYS A 116 3.98 -6.03 7.46
N THR A 117 3.78 -5.74 6.18
CA THR A 117 2.58 -6.10 5.43
C THR A 117 2.37 -7.62 5.40
N LEU A 118 3.42 -8.41 5.14
CA LEU A 118 3.35 -9.87 5.16
C LEU A 118 2.90 -10.43 6.51
N ARG A 119 3.33 -9.83 7.63
CA ARG A 119 2.86 -10.23 8.97
C ARG A 119 1.36 -9.99 9.15
N PHE A 120 0.83 -8.87 8.67
CA PHE A 120 -0.62 -8.60 8.72
C PHE A 120 -1.41 -9.54 7.80
N ILE A 121 -0.87 -9.88 6.63
CA ILE A 121 -1.47 -10.87 5.72
C ILE A 121 -1.54 -12.23 6.41
N ALA A 122 -0.43 -12.69 6.98
CA ALA A 122 -0.37 -13.95 7.72
C ALA A 122 -1.37 -13.99 8.88
N ALA A 123 -1.46 -12.91 9.67
CA ALA A 123 -2.43 -12.81 10.75
C ALA A 123 -3.89 -12.85 10.24
N SER A 124 -4.19 -12.17 9.13
CA SER A 124 -5.52 -12.17 8.52
C SER A 124 -5.92 -13.54 7.97
N GLN A 125 -4.95 -14.28 7.40
CA GLN A 125 -5.15 -15.64 6.90
C GLN A 125 -5.31 -16.64 8.04
N LEU A 126 -4.59 -16.46 9.15
CA LEU A 126 -4.74 -17.29 10.34
C LEU A 126 -6.14 -17.20 10.95
N GLN A 127 -6.75 -16.00 10.96
CA GLN A 127 -8.15 -15.82 11.39
C GLN A 127 -9.18 -16.56 10.51
N ARG A 128 -8.75 -17.05 9.35
CA ARG A 128 -9.59 -17.78 8.38
C ARG A 128 -9.21 -19.26 8.27
N ASP A 129 -8.33 -19.74 9.15
CA ASP A 129 -7.82 -21.12 9.10
C ASP A 129 -7.12 -21.46 7.76
N GLU A 130 -6.59 -20.45 7.05
CA GLU A 130 -5.89 -20.61 5.77
C GLU A 130 -4.41 -20.96 5.98
N PHE A 131 -4.14 -22.06 6.70
CA PHE A 131 -2.81 -22.39 7.22
C PHE A 131 -1.72 -22.50 6.13
N GLU A 132 -2.04 -23.03 4.95
CA GLU A 132 -1.09 -23.10 3.83
C GLU A 132 -0.62 -21.72 3.37
N SER A 133 -1.53 -20.74 3.36
CA SER A 133 -1.19 -19.37 3.00
C SER A 133 -0.35 -18.69 4.08
N VAL A 134 -0.64 -18.98 5.36
CA VAL A 134 0.17 -18.54 6.49
C VAL A 134 1.60 -19.08 6.38
N LEU A 135 1.76 -20.38 6.10
CA LEU A 135 3.07 -21.01 5.94
C LEU A 135 3.88 -20.38 4.79
N LYS A 136 3.23 -20.03 3.67
CA LYS A 136 3.89 -19.28 2.58
C LYS A 136 4.41 -17.92 3.05
N CYS A 137 3.62 -17.16 3.81
CA CYS A 137 4.07 -15.88 4.36
C CYS A 137 5.24 -16.06 5.33
N VAL A 138 5.18 -17.06 6.21
CA VAL A 138 6.24 -17.35 7.19
C VAL A 138 7.55 -17.74 6.51
N ARG A 139 7.52 -18.51 5.42
CA ARG A 139 8.72 -18.84 4.63
C ARG A 139 9.39 -17.58 4.10
N VAL A 140 8.63 -16.70 3.44
CA VAL A 140 9.15 -15.41 2.92
C VAL A 140 9.69 -14.52 4.04
N LEU A 141 9.03 -14.49 5.21
CA LEU A 141 9.49 -13.73 6.37
C LEU A 141 10.80 -14.27 6.96
N ARG A 142 11.02 -15.58 6.90
CA ARG A 142 12.25 -16.23 7.38
C ARG A 142 13.42 -16.00 6.45
N ASP A 143 13.19 -16.09 5.14
CA ASP A 143 14.24 -15.91 4.13
C ASP A 143 14.64 -14.43 3.97
N GLY A 144 13.76 -13.51 4.38
CA GLY A 144 13.98 -12.07 4.32
C GLY A 144 14.37 -11.40 5.65
N ALA A 145 14.53 -12.18 6.72
CA ALA A 145 15.04 -11.72 8.02
C ALA A 145 16.56 -11.91 8.10
#